data_AF-A0A8S4RQY6-F1
#
_entry.id   AF-A0A8S4RQY6-F1
#
_cell.length_a   1.000
_cell.length_b   1.000
_cell.length_c   1.000
_cell.angle_alpha   90.00
_cell.angle_beta   90.00
_cell.angle_gamma   90.00
#
_symmetry.space_group_name_H-M   'P 1'
#
loop_
_entity.id
_entity.type
_entity.pdbx_description
1 polymer ?
#
loop_
_entity_poly.entity_id
_entity_poly.type
_entity_poly.pdbx_seq_one_letter_code
_entity_poly.pdbx_strand_id
1 'polypeptide(L)'
;MVCLIPESMCMMYSVMRAEAKRARCEAREGRAVGAVPRPLTLALPLLSGSAAALDTLAGLLLLYRNIFTAAKRRTKSKDQQYLRQKQILKCFSLDFVSCFYEKILSERKEGIVFSKLHPQIVGKLIDLIPDADSKLSIRNHLAFAPYTYVKVQQIDRRDDDNKLWFKAIDEEFESLSHFIKQLMPELTL
;
A
#
# COMPACT_ATOMS: atom_id res chain seq x y z
N MET A 1 9.40 4.96 -20.39
CA MET A 1 8.24 5.79 -19.97
C MET A 1 6.99 4.95 -20.21
N VAL A 2 6.46 4.28 -19.18
CA VAL A 2 5.23 3.48 -19.30
C VAL A 2 4.08 4.49 -19.33
N CYS A 3 3.40 4.63 -20.46
CA CYS A 3 2.21 5.46 -20.55
C CYS A 3 1.13 4.86 -19.64
N LEU A 4 0.81 5.57 -18.56
CA LEU A 4 -0.37 5.29 -17.74
C LEU A 4 -1.60 5.52 -18.61
N ILE A 5 -2.30 4.45 -18.99
CA ILE A 5 -3.55 4.55 -19.75
C ILE A 5 -4.64 5.06 -18.78
N PRO A 6 -5.28 6.22 -19.04
CA PRO A 6 -6.27 6.79 -18.13
C PRO A 6 -7.41 5.83 -17.78
N GLU A 7 -7.85 5.02 -18.74
CA GLU A 7 -8.89 3.99 -18.55
C GLU A 7 -8.47 2.94 -17.52
N SER A 8 -7.21 2.50 -17.55
CA SER A 8 -6.67 1.54 -16.56
C SER A 8 -6.65 2.14 -15.15
N MET A 9 -6.35 3.44 -15.03
CA MET A 9 -6.41 4.16 -13.75
C MET A 9 -7.86 4.27 -13.25
N CYS A 10 -8.82 4.63 -14.11
CA CYS A 10 -10.24 4.70 -13.75
C CYS A 10 -10.78 3.34 -13.28
N MET A 11 -10.40 2.25 -13.95
CA MET A 11 -10.78 0.90 -13.54
C MET A 11 -10.19 0.55 -12.17
N MET A 12 -8.90 0.80 -11.96
CA MET A 12 -8.26 0.57 -10.66
C MET A 12 -8.98 1.32 -9.53
N TYR A 13 -9.19 2.64 -9.68
CA TYR A 13 -9.87 3.43 -8.66
C TYR A 13 -11.30 2.94 -8.39
N SER A 14 -12.02 2.54 -9.43
CA SER A 14 -13.37 1.98 -9.30
C SER A 14 -13.38 0.69 -8.49
N VAL A 15 -12.43 -0.20 -8.77
CA VAL A 15 -12.26 -1.47 -8.05
C VAL A 15 -11.89 -1.23 -6.58
N MET A 16 -10.94 -0.33 -6.32
CA MET A 16 -10.55 0.03 -4.96
C MET A 16 -11.68 0.66 -4.16
N ARG A 17 -12.46 1.56 -4.78
CA ARG A 17 -13.60 2.22 -4.14
C ARG A 17 -14.72 1.24 -3.85
N ALA A 18 -15.00 0.31 -4.75
CA ALA A 18 -15.97 -0.76 -4.53
C ALA A 18 -15.55 -1.65 -3.36
N GLU A 19 -14.26 -1.99 -3.27
CA GLU A 19 -13.73 -2.78 -2.16
C GLU A 19 -13.79 -2.02 -0.83
N ALA A 20 -13.46 -0.73 -0.82
CA ALA A 20 -13.59 0.11 0.38
C ALA A 20 -15.05 0.19 0.85
N LYS A 21 -16.01 0.34 -0.07
CA LYS A 21 -17.43 0.33 0.25
C LYS A 21 -17.85 -1.01 0.87
N ARG A 22 -17.42 -2.13 0.28
CA ARG A 22 -17.69 -3.47 0.83
C ARG A 22 -17.10 -3.65 2.21
N ALA A 23 -15.82 -3.36 2.39
CA ALA A 23 -15.15 -3.50 3.68
C ALA A 23 -15.83 -2.64 4.76
N ARG A 24 -16.30 -1.42 4.42
CA ARG A 24 -17.09 -0.59 5.34
C ARG A 24 -18.44 -1.21 5.70
N CYS A 25 -19.14 -1.83 4.75
CA CYS A 25 -20.36 -2.57 5.02
C CYS A 25 -20.10 -3.74 5.98
N GLU A 26 -19.07 -4.55 5.72
CA GLU A 26 -18.68 -5.66 6.59
C GLU A 26 -18.30 -5.18 8.01
N ALA A 27 -17.60 -4.05 8.10
CA ALA A 27 -17.28 -3.41 9.39
C ALA A 27 -18.53 -3.02 10.18
N ARG A 28 -19.57 -2.50 9.50
CA ARG A 28 -20.85 -2.11 10.12
C ARG A 28 -21.66 -3.31 10.57
N GLU A 29 -21.75 -4.35 9.73
CA GLU A 29 -22.44 -5.60 10.08
C GLU A 29 -21.66 -6.42 11.12
N GLY A 30 -20.37 -6.09 11.31
CA GLY A 30 -19.46 -6.78 12.22
C GLY A 30 -19.31 -8.26 11.89
N ARG A 31 -19.44 -8.58 10.60
CA ARG A 31 -19.21 -9.89 10.00
C ARG A 31 -17.82 -9.87 9.39
N ALA A 32 -16.84 -10.48 10.04
CA ALA A 32 -15.50 -10.61 9.44
C ALA A 32 -15.38 -11.78 8.47
N VAL A 33 -16.40 -12.65 8.40
CA VAL A 33 -16.35 -13.89 7.60
C VAL A 33 -16.31 -13.58 6.09
N GLY A 34 -16.95 -12.48 5.65
CA GLY A 34 -16.90 -12.00 4.25
C GLY A 34 -15.76 -11.02 3.94
N ALA A 35 -15.12 -10.44 4.97
CA ALA A 35 -14.11 -9.40 4.84
C ALA A 35 -12.70 -9.95 4.51
N VAL A 36 -12.57 -10.80 3.49
CA VAL A 36 -11.26 -11.28 3.05
C VAL A 36 -10.65 -10.24 2.10
N PRO A 37 -9.44 -9.71 2.37
CA PRO A 37 -8.83 -8.72 1.51
C PRO A 37 -8.51 -9.37 0.16
N ARG A 38 -9.04 -8.79 -0.92
CA ARG A 38 -8.86 -9.34 -2.27
C ARG A 38 -7.45 -9.05 -2.77
N PRO A 39 -6.66 -10.08 -3.16
CA PRO A 39 -5.25 -9.86 -3.46
C PRO A 39 -4.99 -8.85 -4.59
N LEU A 40 -5.80 -8.88 -5.64
CA LEU A 40 -5.65 -7.99 -6.77
C LEU A 40 -5.89 -6.52 -6.39
N THR A 41 -6.89 -6.25 -5.55
CA THR A 41 -7.24 -4.87 -5.18
C THR A 41 -6.19 -4.22 -4.29
N LEU A 42 -5.43 -5.04 -3.55
CA LEU A 42 -4.30 -4.58 -2.73
C LEU A 42 -2.98 -4.51 -3.51
N ALA A 43 -2.85 -5.30 -4.58
CA ALA A 43 -1.67 -5.31 -5.44
C ALA A 43 -1.63 -4.15 -6.43
N LEU A 44 -2.77 -3.81 -7.04
CA LEU A 44 -2.85 -2.78 -8.09
C LEU A 44 -2.23 -1.42 -7.71
N PRO A 45 -2.46 -0.88 -6.50
CA PRO A 45 -1.93 0.44 -6.13
C PRO A 45 -0.40 0.47 -6.04
N LEU A 46 0.21 -0.67 -5.69
CA LEU A 46 1.67 -0.84 -5.61
C LEU A 46 2.32 -0.93 -7.00
N LEU A 47 1.52 -1.09 -8.06
CA LEU A 47 2.00 -1.24 -9.44
C LEU A 47 1.69 -0.02 -10.32
N SER A 48 0.79 0.88 -9.89
CA SER A 48 0.21 1.92 -10.74
C SER A 48 0.83 3.31 -10.62
N GLY A 49 1.80 3.52 -9.72
CA GLY A 49 2.47 4.82 -9.55
C GLY A 49 1.53 5.99 -9.26
N SER A 50 0.58 5.82 -8.32
CA SER A 50 -0.41 6.85 -8.00
C SER A 50 -0.52 7.10 -6.50
N ALA A 51 -0.25 8.34 -6.08
CA ALA A 51 -0.30 8.77 -4.68
C ALA A 51 -1.68 8.54 -4.03
N ALA A 52 -2.77 8.92 -4.70
CA ALA A 52 -4.12 8.67 -4.16
C ALA A 52 -4.49 7.17 -4.11
N ALA A 53 -3.92 6.34 -4.98
CA ALA A 53 -4.11 4.90 -4.90
C ALA A 53 -3.39 4.34 -3.66
N LEU A 54 -2.20 4.85 -3.33
CA LEU A 54 -1.47 4.46 -2.12
C LEU A 54 -2.19 4.90 -0.84
N ASP A 55 -2.74 6.11 -0.81
CA ASP A 55 -3.57 6.55 0.33
C ASP A 55 -4.82 5.69 0.50
N THR A 56 -5.48 5.36 -0.60
CA THR A 56 -6.64 4.44 -0.57
C THR A 56 -6.24 3.04 -0.10
N LEU A 57 -5.06 2.54 -0.52
CA LEU A 57 -4.52 1.26 -0.05
C LEU A 57 -4.26 1.29 1.46
N ALA A 58 -3.62 2.33 1.96
CA ALA A 58 -3.37 2.52 3.39
C ALA A 58 -4.68 2.49 4.19
N GLY A 59 -5.70 3.21 3.72
CA GLY A 59 -7.03 3.23 4.34
C GLY A 59 -7.71 1.87 4.35
N LEU A 60 -7.58 1.09 3.28
CA LEU A 60 -8.08 -0.28 3.20
C LEU A 60 -7.38 -1.20 4.21
N LEU A 61 -6.06 -1.13 4.32
CA LEU A 61 -5.30 -1.97 5.26
C LEU A 61 -5.67 -1.64 6.72
N LEU A 62 -5.81 -0.35 7.05
CA LEU A 62 -6.28 0.10 8.37
C LEU A 62 -7.71 -0.38 8.67
N LEU A 63 -8.60 -0.30 7.68
CA LEU A 63 -9.97 -0.77 7.82
C LEU A 63 -10.03 -2.28 8.07
N TYR A 64 -9.27 -3.07 7.30
CA TYR A 64 -9.18 -4.52 7.51
C TYR A 64 -8.60 -4.88 8.88
N ARG A 65 -7.57 -4.16 9.34
CA ARG A 65 -7.04 -4.31 10.70
C ARG A 65 -8.13 -4.10 11.75
N ASN A 66 -8.94 -3.06 11.60
CA ASN A 66 -10.03 -2.75 12.53
C ASN A 66 -11.12 -3.83 12.52
N ILE A 67 -11.53 -4.30 11.34
CA ILE A 67 -12.51 -5.38 11.18
C ILE A 67 -12.02 -6.65 11.88
N PHE A 68 -10.79 -7.09 11.62
CA PHE A 68 -10.25 -8.30 12.23
C PHE A 68 -10.06 -8.16 13.74
N THR A 69 -9.66 -6.98 14.22
CA THR A 69 -9.53 -6.72 15.65
C THR A 69 -10.88 -6.78 16.35
N ALA A 70 -11.93 -6.20 15.75
CA ALA A 70 -13.29 -6.27 16.27
C ALA A 70 -13.84 -7.70 16.25
N ALA A 71 -13.55 -8.47 15.20
CA ALA A 71 -13.95 -9.87 15.10
C ALA A 71 -13.29 -10.73 16.17
N LYS A 72 -11.98 -10.58 16.40
CA LYS A 72 -11.25 -11.27 17.48
C LYS A 72 -11.90 -11.06 18.85
N ARG A 73 -12.44 -9.86 19.12
CA ARG A 73 -13.12 -9.56 20.39
C ARG A 73 -14.44 -10.32 20.53
N ARG A 74 -15.09 -10.70 19.41
CA ARG A 74 -16.38 -11.39 19.38
C ARG A 74 -16.23 -12.92 19.37
N THR A 75 -15.25 -13.46 18.66
CA THR A 75 -14.96 -14.91 18.61
C THR A 75 -13.82 -15.27 19.56
N LYS A 76 -14.01 -16.27 20.42
CA LYS A 76 -12.95 -16.80 21.32
C LYS A 76 -11.79 -17.42 20.51
N SER A 77 -10.83 -16.58 20.11
CA SER A 77 -9.40 -16.79 19.84
C SER A 77 -8.87 -17.98 19.00
N LYS A 78 -9.66 -18.96 18.53
CA LYS A 78 -9.16 -20.14 17.80
C LYS A 78 -9.77 -20.35 16.42
N ASP A 79 -10.25 -19.29 15.79
CA ASP A 79 -10.74 -19.40 14.42
C ASP A 79 -9.55 -19.42 13.43
N GLN A 80 -9.34 -20.54 12.75
CA GLN A 80 -8.33 -20.68 11.68
C GLN A 80 -8.51 -19.61 10.60
N GLN A 81 -9.75 -19.16 10.38
CA GLN A 81 -10.06 -18.09 9.44
C GLN A 81 -9.46 -16.75 9.87
N TYR A 82 -9.54 -16.39 11.16
CA TYR A 82 -8.93 -15.18 11.69
C TYR A 82 -7.40 -15.20 11.55
N LEU A 83 -6.76 -16.34 11.84
CA LEU A 83 -5.31 -16.50 11.67
C LEU A 83 -4.90 -16.31 10.20
N ARG A 84 -5.66 -16.90 9.27
CA ARG A 84 -5.42 -16.74 7.83
C ARG A 84 -5.60 -15.29 7.38
N GLN A 85 -6.66 -14.61 7.82
CA GLN A 85 -6.92 -13.20 7.51
C GLN A 85 -5.82 -12.28 8.04
N LYS A 86 -5.36 -12.51 9.28
CA LYS A 86 -4.24 -11.79 9.87
C LYS A 86 -2.95 -12.00 9.08
N GLN A 87 -2.66 -13.24 8.67
CA GLN A 87 -1.48 -13.54 7.89
C GLN A 87 -1.50 -12.85 6.52
N ILE A 88 -2.66 -12.86 5.83
CA ILE A 88 -2.83 -12.16 4.56
C ILE A 88 -2.59 -10.66 4.73
N LEU A 89 -3.20 -10.04 5.74
CA LEU A 89 -3.02 -8.62 6.02
C LEU A 89 -1.56 -8.28 6.32
N LYS A 90 -0.88 -9.11 7.13
CA LYS A 90 0.55 -8.95 7.43
C LYS A 90 1.39 -8.94 6.15
N CYS A 91 1.20 -9.90 5.26
CA CYS A 91 1.98 -9.96 4.02
C CYS A 91 1.72 -8.78 3.10
N PHE A 92 0.48 -8.28 2.99
CA PHE A 92 0.21 -7.05 2.23
C PHE A 92 0.82 -5.81 2.87
N SER A 93 0.82 -5.72 4.20
CA SER A 93 1.54 -4.65 4.89
C SER A 93 3.04 -4.73 4.62
N LEU A 94 3.63 -5.93 4.57
CA LEU A 94 5.04 -6.11 4.23
C LEU A 94 5.36 -5.70 2.78
N ASP A 95 4.52 -6.08 1.81
CA ASP A 95 4.66 -5.58 0.43
C ASP A 95 4.64 -4.05 0.42
N PHE A 96 3.70 -3.42 1.12
CA PHE A 96 3.60 -1.97 1.13
C PHE A 96 4.79 -1.29 1.83
N VAL A 97 5.23 -1.84 2.96
CA VAL A 97 6.40 -1.35 3.72
C VAL A 97 7.69 -1.52 2.92
N SER A 98 7.82 -2.60 2.14
CA SER A 98 8.98 -2.82 1.27
C SER A 98 9.17 -1.69 0.24
N CYS A 99 8.07 -1.02 -0.16
CA CYS A 99 8.13 0.16 -1.03
C CYS A 99 8.78 1.38 -0.36
N PHE A 100 8.75 1.48 0.97
CA PHE A 100 9.38 2.57 1.71
C PHE A 100 10.87 2.31 1.97
N TYR A 101 11.24 1.07 2.28
CA TYR A 101 12.64 0.72 2.51
C TYR A 101 13.42 0.37 1.23
N GLU A 102 12.79 0.48 0.06
CA GLU A 102 13.41 0.19 -1.24
C GLU A 102 13.99 -1.23 -1.29
N LYS A 103 13.17 -2.21 -0.89
CA LYS A 103 13.55 -3.63 -0.76
C LYS A 103 12.56 -4.56 -1.48
N ILE A 104 11.93 -4.04 -2.53
CA ILE A 104 10.76 -4.61 -3.21
C ILE A 104 11.12 -5.90 -3.96
N LEU A 105 12.26 -5.92 -4.64
CA LEU A 105 12.79 -7.01 -5.46
C LEU A 105 13.80 -7.85 -4.68
N SER A 106 14.65 -7.18 -3.89
CA SER A 106 15.71 -7.78 -3.07
C SER A 106 15.18 -8.60 -1.90
N GLU A 107 14.15 -8.12 -1.17
CA GLU A 107 13.54 -8.83 -0.02
C GLU A 107 12.10 -9.29 -0.31
N ARG A 108 11.77 -9.52 -1.58
CA ARG A 108 10.41 -9.84 -2.07
C ARG A 108 9.71 -11.05 -1.42
N LYS A 109 10.43 -11.91 -0.71
CA LYS A 109 9.91 -13.21 -0.21
C LYS A 109 8.90 -13.08 0.93
N GLU A 110 8.86 -11.94 1.61
CA GLU A 110 8.04 -11.78 2.82
C GLU A 110 6.59 -11.32 2.54
N GLY A 111 6.33 -10.80 1.33
CA GLY A 111 5.03 -10.31 0.88
C GLY A 111 4.19 -11.33 0.08
N ILE A 112 3.07 -10.88 -0.48
CA ILE A 112 2.18 -11.64 -1.38
C ILE A 112 2.29 -11.16 -2.83
N VAL A 113 2.48 -9.86 -3.06
CA VAL A 113 2.47 -9.24 -4.39
C VAL A 113 3.81 -9.49 -5.07
N PHE A 114 4.89 -9.07 -4.43
CA PHE A 114 6.22 -9.14 -5.04
C PHE A 114 6.83 -10.54 -4.96
N SER A 115 6.43 -11.35 -3.98
CA SER A 115 6.86 -12.75 -3.87
C SER A 115 6.42 -13.63 -5.04
N LYS A 116 5.34 -13.23 -5.74
CA LYS A 116 4.82 -13.92 -6.93
C LYS A 116 5.56 -13.58 -8.21
N LEU A 117 6.46 -12.59 -8.20
CA LEU A 117 7.28 -12.27 -9.36
C LEU A 117 8.26 -13.41 -9.64
N HIS A 118 8.31 -13.87 -10.89
CA HIS A 118 9.17 -14.99 -11.29
C HIS A 118 10.65 -14.63 -11.05
N PRO A 119 11.46 -15.47 -10.37
CA PRO A 119 12.83 -15.14 -10.00
C PRO A 119 13.71 -14.71 -11.18
N GLN A 120 13.53 -15.32 -12.34
CA GLN A 120 14.29 -14.96 -13.55
C GLN A 120 13.94 -13.56 -14.07
N ILE A 121 12.69 -13.11 -13.92
CA ILE A 121 12.27 -11.76 -14.30
C ILE A 121 12.90 -10.76 -13.34
N VAL A 122 12.88 -11.07 -12.04
CA VAL A 122 13.50 -10.22 -11.02
C VAL A 122 15.01 -10.11 -11.22
N GLY A 123 15.70 -11.23 -11.50
CA GLY A 123 17.13 -11.21 -11.81
C GLY A 123 17.43 -10.30 -13.00
N LYS A 124 16.70 -10.46 -14.11
CA LYS A 124 16.85 -9.58 -15.28
C LYS A 124 16.57 -8.11 -14.97
N LEU A 125 15.56 -7.81 -14.14
CA LEU A 125 15.25 -6.43 -13.76
C LEU A 125 16.39 -5.79 -12.97
N ILE A 126 16.95 -6.53 -12.00
CA ILE A 126 18.08 -6.06 -11.20
C ILE A 126 19.33 -5.88 -12.07
N ASP A 127 19.59 -6.80 -13.00
CA ASP A 127 20.77 -6.75 -13.88
C ASP A 127 20.69 -5.60 -14.90
N LEU A 128 19.48 -5.31 -15.42
CA LEU A 128 19.27 -4.32 -16.48
C LEU A 128 19.01 -2.91 -15.96
N ILE A 129 18.46 -2.76 -14.74
CA ILE A 129 18.06 -1.47 -14.18
C ILE A 129 18.95 -1.18 -12.97
N PRO A 130 19.86 -0.18 -13.05
CA PRO A 130 20.62 0.25 -11.89
C PRO A 130 19.66 0.79 -10.82
N ASP A 131 19.86 0.36 -9.59
CA ASP A 131 19.02 0.69 -8.43
C ASP A 131 17.52 0.41 -8.66
N ALA A 132 17.20 -0.74 -9.25
CA ALA A 132 15.84 -1.16 -9.60
C ALA A 132 14.83 -1.01 -8.45
N ASP A 133 15.25 -1.35 -7.22
CA ASP A 133 14.44 -1.20 -6.02
C ASP A 133 14.08 0.27 -5.73
N SER A 134 15.05 1.17 -5.85
CA SER A 134 14.82 2.61 -5.66
C SER A 134 13.87 3.16 -6.72
N LYS A 135 13.93 2.66 -7.97
CA LYS A 135 13.01 3.06 -9.06
C LYS A 135 11.56 2.65 -8.82
N LEU A 136 11.33 1.61 -8.01
CA LEU A 136 10.01 1.14 -7.63
C LEU A 136 9.55 1.66 -6.25
N SER A 137 10.37 2.51 -5.62
CA SER A 137 10.08 3.03 -4.28
C SER A 137 8.82 3.89 -4.23
N ILE A 138 8.31 4.07 -3.02
CA ILE A 138 7.20 4.96 -2.72
C ILE A 138 7.45 6.39 -3.23
N ARG A 139 8.71 6.84 -3.24
CA ARG A 139 9.08 8.18 -3.72
C ARG A 139 8.74 8.35 -5.20
N ASN A 140 8.99 7.32 -6.00
CA ASN A 140 8.60 7.33 -7.41
C ASN A 140 7.09 7.21 -7.62
N HIS A 141 6.37 6.53 -6.73
CA HIS A 141 4.90 6.53 -6.76
C HIS A 141 4.29 7.88 -6.34
N LEU A 142 5.00 8.67 -5.54
CA LEU A 142 4.62 10.02 -5.12
C LEU A 142 5.20 11.12 -6.02
N ALA A 143 6.08 10.80 -6.97
CA ALA A 143 6.77 11.79 -7.81
C ALA A 143 5.82 12.69 -8.63
N PHE A 144 4.60 12.20 -8.91
CA PHE A 144 3.58 13.00 -9.60
C PHE A 144 2.63 13.75 -8.66
N ALA A 145 2.67 13.48 -7.35
CA ALA A 145 1.82 14.15 -6.36
C ALA A 145 1.95 15.69 -6.37
N PRO A 146 3.15 16.30 -6.55
CA PRO A 146 3.25 17.75 -6.71
C PRO A 146 2.35 18.29 -7.84
N TYR A 147 2.17 17.58 -8.95
CA TYR A 147 1.36 18.11 -10.04
C TYR A 147 -0.14 18.12 -9.77
N THR A 148 -0.59 17.42 -8.72
CA THR A 148 -2.01 17.24 -8.41
C THR A 148 -2.40 17.76 -7.03
N TYR A 149 -1.46 17.89 -6.09
CA TYR A 149 -1.72 18.27 -4.71
C TYR A 149 -0.95 19.55 -4.34
N VAL A 150 -1.69 20.56 -3.88
CA VAL A 150 -1.21 21.94 -3.72
C VAL A 150 -0.05 22.05 -2.71
N LYS A 151 -0.08 21.31 -1.61
CA LYS A 151 0.98 21.42 -0.59
C LYS A 151 2.24 20.65 -0.96
N VAL A 152 2.11 19.59 -1.76
CA VAL A 152 3.26 18.83 -2.27
C VAL A 152 4.05 19.64 -3.32
N GLN A 153 3.43 20.64 -3.96
CA GLN A 153 4.12 21.58 -4.87
C GLN A 153 5.16 22.45 -4.18
N GLN A 154 5.04 22.65 -2.87
CA GLN A 154 5.92 23.52 -2.10
C GLN A 154 7.26 22.86 -1.77
N ILE A 155 7.43 21.57 -2.05
CA ILE A 155 8.68 20.82 -1.88
C ILE A 155 9.51 20.94 -3.16
N ASP A 156 10.75 21.39 -3.04
CA ASP A 156 11.66 21.41 -4.19
C ASP A 156 12.04 19.96 -4.54
N ARG A 157 12.05 19.62 -5.83
CA ARG A 157 12.34 18.24 -6.28
C ARG A 157 13.76 17.78 -6.01
N ARG A 158 14.62 18.73 -5.63
CA ARG A 158 16.02 18.50 -5.25
C ARG A 158 16.17 18.24 -3.76
N ASP A 159 15.11 18.38 -2.96
CA ASP A 159 15.15 18.04 -1.54
C ASP A 159 15.08 16.51 -1.37
N ASP A 160 16.25 15.93 -1.10
CA ASP A 160 16.43 14.52 -0.73
C ASP A 160 15.97 14.23 0.73
N ASP A 161 15.51 15.24 1.45
CA ASP A 161 15.14 15.08 2.86
C ASP A 161 13.78 14.39 2.99
N ASN A 162 13.82 13.09 3.31
CA ASN A 162 12.64 12.26 3.54
C ASN A 162 11.65 12.91 4.51
N LYS A 163 12.12 13.75 5.46
CA LYS A 163 11.26 14.46 6.43
C LYS A 163 10.27 15.41 5.77
N LEU A 164 10.67 16.12 4.71
CA LEU A 164 9.78 17.04 3.98
C LEU A 164 8.68 16.27 3.25
N TRP A 165 9.03 15.14 2.65
CA TRP A 165 8.06 14.23 2.01
C TRP A 165 7.06 13.67 3.02
N PHE A 166 7.50 13.27 4.21
CA PHE A 166 6.59 12.82 5.26
C PHE A 166 5.65 13.92 5.76
N LYS A 167 6.11 15.16 5.85
CA LYS A 167 5.25 16.30 6.21
C LYS A 167 4.16 16.52 5.15
N ALA A 168 4.51 16.49 3.87
CA ALA A 168 3.52 16.55 2.79
C ALA A 168 2.54 15.39 2.82
N ILE A 169 3.01 14.17 3.13
CA ILE A 169 2.13 13.02 3.30
C ILE A 169 1.15 13.22 4.47
N ASP A 170 1.63 13.76 5.59
CA ASP A 170 0.80 14.04 6.76
C ASP A 170 -0.33 15.03 6.47
N GLU A 171 -0.07 15.99 5.59
CA GLU A 171 -1.02 17.05 5.28
C GLU A 171 -2.01 16.72 4.16
N GLU A 172 -1.66 15.84 3.21
CA GLU A 172 -2.46 15.56 2.00
C GLU A 172 -3.01 14.12 1.94
N PHE A 173 -2.41 13.17 2.68
CA PHE A 173 -2.75 11.75 2.62
C PHE A 173 -3.02 11.19 4.03
N GLU A 174 -4.21 11.48 4.55
CA GLU A 174 -4.61 11.12 5.92
C GLU A 174 -4.40 9.64 6.24
N SER A 175 -4.85 8.75 5.35
CA SER A 175 -4.78 7.31 5.59
C SER A 175 -3.36 6.79 5.49
N LEU A 176 -2.59 7.29 4.52
CA LEU A 176 -1.18 6.97 4.32
C LEU A 176 -0.35 7.41 5.53
N SER A 177 -0.55 8.64 6.01
CA SER A 177 0.11 9.17 7.20
C SER A 177 -0.19 8.32 8.42
N HIS A 178 -1.47 8.03 8.67
CA HIS A 178 -1.87 7.22 9.82
C HIS A 178 -1.26 5.81 9.77
N PHE A 179 -1.20 5.21 8.58
CA PHE A 179 -0.59 3.91 8.37
C PHE A 179 0.92 3.94 8.64
N ILE A 180 1.65 4.91 8.10
CA ILE A 180 3.10 5.06 8.31
C ILE A 180 3.40 5.26 9.80
N LYS A 181 2.70 6.19 10.48
CA LYS A 181 2.87 6.45 11.92
C LYS A 181 2.64 5.20 12.78
N GLN A 182 1.77 4.28 12.36
CA GLN A 182 1.50 3.05 13.10
C GLN A 182 2.51 1.92 12.86
N LEU A 183 3.11 1.85 11.67
CA LEU A 183 3.94 0.71 11.26
C LEU A 183 5.43 1.02 11.20
N MET A 184 5.78 2.30 11.00
CA MET A 184 7.14 2.81 10.81
C MET A 184 7.31 4.13 11.58
N PRO A 185 7.16 4.12 12.92
CA PRO A 185 7.28 5.35 13.72
C PRO A 185 8.63 6.04 13.57
N GLU A 186 9.70 5.28 13.32
CA GLU A 186 11.06 5.79 13.11
C GLU A 186 11.22 6.66 11.86
N LEU A 187 10.33 6.52 10.87
CA LEU A 187 10.34 7.33 9.65
C LEU A 187 9.55 8.64 9.81
N THR A 188 8.87 8.85 10.94
CA THR A 188 8.03 10.02 11.21
C THR A 188 8.65 11.04 12.18
N LEU A 189 9.90 10.82 12.61
CA LEU A 189 10.66 11.62 13.58
C LEU A 189 11.73 12.50 12.91
#